data_AF-A0A3B8PMH1-F1
#
_entry.id   AF-A0A3B8PMH1-F1
#
_cell.length_a   1.000
_cell.length_b   1.000
_cell.length_c   1.000
_cell.angle_alpha   90.00
_cell.angle_beta   90.00
_cell.angle_gamma   90.00
#
_symmetry.space_group_name_H-M   'P 1'
#
loop_
_entity.id
_entity.type
_entity.pdbx_description
1 polymer ?
#
loop_
_entity_poly.entity_id
_entity_poly.type
_entity_poly.pdbx_seq_one_letter_code
_entity_poly.pdbx_strand_id
1 'polypeptide(L)'
;DPSHMAEAVKQYSRRGYTWLKYHLSPFENVFDQLEAMQKVAPPGFKVQFDVTMGGTDDHTPDLLIRMARFPICGAFEDPKLEKDIDAYKELRNRVRVPILYHHTPLGATFEVVRRAADGYMMGHAKIGTAIRKAGLFGELDLPFMLQNVGGEITRTMTAHMHAAFKTATWHTHCDAETWRDDVVTRRIDPINGLIPVPEKPGLGVSIDREQLERLKKQKLPKQAKWIIKTTYKNGTRMYNIANPDESIFMVRPDRRKLLPFSYDAPLSSEWWDDDGSMKYREMFARITKQGVVLVKPGAKD
;
A
#
# COMPACT_ATOMS: atom_id res chain seq x y z
N ASP A 1 -1.28 -1.78 -13.11
CA ASP A 1 -0.52 -1.76 -14.35
C ASP A 1 0.98 -1.85 -14.04
N PRO A 2 1.71 -2.82 -14.62
CA PRO A 2 3.16 -2.93 -14.52
C PRO A 2 3.93 -1.68 -14.95
N SER A 3 3.47 -0.96 -15.98
CA SER A 3 4.20 0.21 -16.50
C SER A 3 4.18 1.38 -15.52
N HIS A 4 3.02 1.65 -14.91
CA HIS A 4 2.89 2.64 -13.84
C HIS A 4 3.74 2.31 -12.61
N MET A 5 3.84 1.03 -12.23
CA MET A 5 4.69 0.63 -11.10
C MET A 5 6.17 0.82 -11.38
N ALA A 6 6.63 0.52 -12.60
CA ALA A 6 8.00 0.80 -13.00
C ALA A 6 8.29 2.32 -12.99
N GLU A 7 7.36 3.14 -13.46
CA GLU A 7 7.53 4.59 -13.43
C GLU A 7 7.56 5.14 -12.00
N ALA A 8 6.71 4.63 -11.11
CA ALA A 8 6.75 4.98 -9.68
C ALA A 8 8.13 4.69 -9.08
N VAL A 9 8.70 3.50 -9.31
CA VAL A 9 10.05 3.16 -8.84
C VAL A 9 11.10 4.14 -9.37
N LYS A 10 11.09 4.47 -10.67
CA LYS A 10 12.03 5.45 -11.25
C LYS A 10 11.90 6.83 -10.61
N GLN A 11 10.68 7.30 -10.42
CA GLN A 11 10.43 8.64 -9.88
C GLN A 11 10.86 8.72 -8.42
N TYR A 12 10.44 7.77 -7.58
CA TYR A 12 10.80 7.76 -6.17
C TYR A 12 12.29 7.52 -5.96
N SER A 13 12.93 6.63 -6.72
CA SER A 13 14.37 6.42 -6.60
C SER A 13 15.18 7.68 -6.98
N ARG A 14 14.77 8.42 -8.01
CA ARG A 14 15.39 9.71 -8.39
C ARG A 14 15.23 10.79 -7.32
N ARG A 15 14.14 10.73 -6.55
CA ARG A 15 13.87 11.62 -5.42
C ARG A 15 14.58 11.20 -4.12
N GLY A 16 15.44 10.20 -4.18
CA GLY A 16 16.23 9.75 -3.04
C GLY A 16 15.56 8.69 -2.17
N TYR A 17 14.42 8.11 -2.57
CA TYR A 17 13.80 7.00 -1.85
C TYR A 17 14.52 5.68 -2.14
N THR A 18 14.63 4.83 -1.13
CA THR A 18 15.19 3.46 -1.24
C THR A 18 14.17 2.37 -0.93
N TRP A 19 12.99 2.76 -0.43
CA TRP A 19 11.86 1.88 -0.14
C TRP A 19 10.58 2.43 -0.76
N LEU A 20 9.72 1.53 -1.24
CA LEU A 20 8.36 1.81 -1.68
C LEU A 20 7.40 0.85 -0.97
N LYS A 21 6.32 1.35 -0.38
CA LYS A 21 5.20 0.49 0.06
C LYS A 21 4.16 0.40 -1.06
N TYR A 22 3.64 -0.79 -1.31
CA TYR A 22 2.70 -1.06 -2.40
C TYR A 22 1.62 -2.06 -1.96
N HIS A 23 0.35 -1.70 -2.13
CA HIS A 23 -0.78 -2.61 -1.91
C HIS A 23 -0.99 -3.49 -3.13
N LEU A 24 -1.16 -4.79 -2.92
CA LEU A 24 -1.51 -5.70 -4.01
C LEU A 24 -2.96 -5.49 -4.46
N SER A 25 -3.21 -5.69 -5.75
CA SER A 25 -4.55 -5.69 -6.33
C SER A 25 -4.68 -6.89 -7.27
N PRO A 26 -5.73 -7.73 -7.15
CA PRO A 26 -5.87 -8.89 -8.01
C PRO A 26 -6.43 -8.57 -9.40
N PHE A 27 -6.66 -7.29 -9.68
CA PHE A 27 -6.92 -6.80 -11.03
C PHE A 27 -5.62 -6.61 -11.81
N GLU A 28 -4.47 -6.90 -11.21
CA GLU A 28 -3.14 -6.84 -11.80
C GLU A 28 -2.37 -8.12 -11.44
N ASN A 29 -1.46 -8.57 -12.32
CA ASN A 29 -0.56 -9.66 -11.99
C ASN A 29 0.66 -9.11 -11.24
N VAL A 30 0.87 -9.60 -10.01
CA VAL A 30 1.95 -9.10 -9.14
C VAL A 30 3.34 -9.45 -9.66
N PHE A 31 3.51 -10.55 -10.40
CA PHE A 31 4.79 -10.93 -10.99
C PHE A 31 5.15 -10.06 -12.18
N ASP A 32 4.17 -9.70 -13.02
CA ASP A 32 4.38 -8.73 -14.11
C ASP A 32 4.83 -7.36 -13.54
N GLN A 33 4.21 -6.93 -12.43
CA GLN A 33 4.60 -5.70 -11.73
C GLN A 33 5.99 -5.79 -11.10
N LEU A 34 6.30 -6.90 -10.43
CA LEU A 34 7.63 -7.17 -9.85
C LEU A 34 8.72 -7.13 -10.93
N GLU A 35 8.51 -7.80 -12.05
CA GLU A 35 9.44 -7.78 -13.18
C GLU A 35 9.65 -6.37 -13.73
N ALA A 36 8.57 -5.61 -13.92
CA ALA A 36 8.63 -4.25 -14.43
C ALA A 36 9.37 -3.30 -13.45
N MET A 37 9.07 -3.38 -12.16
CA MET A 37 9.73 -2.61 -11.11
C MET A 37 11.22 -2.98 -11.00
N GLN A 38 11.56 -4.27 -11.02
CA GLN A 38 12.93 -4.73 -10.85
C GLN A 38 13.85 -4.29 -11.99
N LYS A 39 13.34 -4.22 -13.22
CA LYS A 39 14.10 -3.75 -14.40
C LYS A 39 14.62 -2.32 -14.25
N VAL A 40 14.01 -1.51 -13.39
CA VAL A 40 14.27 -0.07 -13.30
C VAL A 40 14.72 0.38 -11.91
N ALA A 41 14.59 -0.48 -10.90
CA ALA A 41 15.04 -0.23 -9.55
C ALA A 41 16.58 -0.16 -9.49
N PRO A 42 17.16 0.88 -8.84
CA PRO A 42 18.60 0.89 -8.58
C PRO A 42 18.99 -0.19 -7.56
N PRO A 43 20.28 -0.58 -7.50
CA PRO A 43 20.77 -1.50 -6.49
C PRO A 43 20.38 -1.09 -5.07
N GLY A 44 19.87 -2.04 -4.29
CA GLY A 44 19.44 -1.80 -2.90
C GLY A 44 18.04 -1.25 -2.73
N PHE A 45 17.32 -0.86 -3.80
CA PHE A 45 15.92 -0.46 -3.70
C PHE A 45 15.04 -1.64 -3.29
N LYS A 46 14.09 -1.39 -2.38
CA LYS A 46 13.20 -2.41 -1.81
C LYS A 46 11.73 -2.01 -1.91
N VAL A 47 10.87 -3.01 -1.98
CA VAL A 47 9.42 -2.85 -1.99
C VAL A 47 8.82 -3.63 -0.83
N GLN A 48 8.05 -2.96 0.02
CA GLN A 48 7.16 -3.56 0.99
C GLN A 48 5.81 -3.82 0.34
N PHE A 49 5.41 -5.08 0.32
CA PHE A 49 4.16 -5.53 -0.30
C PHE A 49 3.08 -5.72 0.77
N ASP A 50 2.05 -4.88 0.72
CA ASP A 50 0.90 -4.93 1.62
C ASP A 50 -0.18 -5.82 1.01
N VAL A 51 -0.39 -6.98 1.65
CA VAL A 51 -1.39 -7.98 1.27
C VAL A 51 -2.73 -7.67 1.96
N THR A 52 -2.74 -6.77 2.94
CA THR A 52 -3.95 -6.26 3.61
C THR A 52 -4.84 -7.39 4.13
N MET A 53 -4.24 -8.46 4.65
CA MET A 53 -4.90 -9.61 5.26
C MET A 53 -5.80 -10.42 4.29
N GLY A 54 -5.60 -10.36 2.97
CA GLY A 54 -6.37 -11.18 2.03
C GLY A 54 -6.44 -10.61 0.62
N GLY A 55 -7.62 -10.66 0.02
CA GLY A 55 -7.88 -10.13 -1.34
C GLY A 55 -8.08 -11.21 -2.40
N THR A 56 -7.51 -12.40 -2.18
CA THR A 56 -7.51 -13.52 -3.14
C THR A 56 -7.61 -14.87 -2.46
N ASP A 57 -7.80 -15.92 -3.27
CA ASP A 57 -7.80 -17.33 -2.84
C ASP A 57 -6.42 -17.99 -3.03
N ASP A 58 -5.37 -17.20 -3.21
CA ASP A 58 -4.01 -17.72 -3.40
C ASP A 58 -3.54 -18.52 -2.17
N HIS A 59 -2.78 -19.59 -2.41
CA HIS A 59 -2.01 -20.21 -1.36
C HIS A 59 -0.88 -19.26 -0.92
N THR A 60 -1.17 -18.41 0.07
CA THR A 60 -0.31 -17.29 0.47
C THR A 60 1.15 -17.69 0.68
N PRO A 61 1.50 -18.76 1.43
CA PRO A 61 2.91 -19.10 1.64
C PRO A 61 3.68 -19.31 0.33
N ASP A 62 3.10 -19.99 -0.65
CA ASP A 62 3.74 -20.22 -1.96
C ASP A 62 3.92 -18.92 -2.75
N LEU A 63 2.87 -18.09 -2.78
CA LEU A 63 2.90 -16.79 -3.44
C LEU A 63 4.06 -15.95 -2.90
N LEU A 64 4.15 -15.81 -1.56
CA LEU A 64 5.19 -15.02 -0.91
C LEU A 64 6.59 -15.60 -1.12
N ILE A 65 6.77 -16.92 -1.05
CA ILE A 65 8.05 -17.58 -1.32
C ILE A 65 8.53 -17.30 -2.75
N ARG A 66 7.62 -17.30 -3.72
CA ARG A 66 7.95 -16.99 -5.12
C ARG A 66 8.27 -15.51 -5.30
N MET A 67 7.48 -14.60 -4.73
CA MET A 67 7.74 -13.16 -4.76
C MET A 67 9.09 -12.81 -4.10
N ALA A 68 9.42 -13.45 -2.98
CA ALA A 68 10.68 -13.26 -2.26
C ALA A 68 11.94 -13.63 -3.05
N ARG A 69 11.81 -14.29 -4.22
CA ARG A 69 12.93 -14.56 -5.13
C ARG A 69 13.39 -13.31 -5.88
N PHE A 70 12.56 -12.28 -5.97
CA PHE A 70 12.91 -11.02 -6.61
C PHE A 70 13.75 -10.17 -5.65
N PRO A 71 14.98 -9.77 -6.02
CA PRO A 71 15.83 -8.91 -5.20
C PRO A 71 15.17 -7.65 -4.63
N ILE A 72 14.20 -7.06 -5.35
CA ILE A 72 13.49 -5.86 -4.87
C ILE A 72 12.43 -6.16 -3.81
N CYS A 73 12.03 -7.42 -3.62
CA CYS A 73 11.09 -7.80 -2.57
C CYS A 73 11.74 -7.59 -1.19
N GLY A 74 11.23 -6.61 -0.45
CA GLY A 74 11.82 -6.13 0.80
C GLY A 74 11.13 -6.64 2.05
N ALA A 75 9.80 -6.68 2.04
CA ALA A 75 9.00 -7.16 3.17
C ALA A 75 7.56 -7.46 2.71
N PHE A 76 6.83 -8.25 3.52
CA PHE A 76 5.39 -8.44 3.39
C PHE A 76 4.66 -7.87 4.59
N GLU A 77 3.70 -7.00 4.35
CA GLU A 77 2.79 -6.49 5.36
C GLU A 77 1.47 -7.24 5.33
N ASP A 78 1.04 -7.62 6.53
CA ASP A 78 -0.21 -8.31 6.82
C ASP A 78 -0.59 -9.42 5.84
N PRO A 79 0.28 -10.43 5.63
CA PRO A 79 0.00 -11.54 4.71
C PRO A 79 -1.15 -12.46 5.16
N LYS A 80 -1.62 -12.37 6.40
CA LYS A 80 -2.65 -13.25 6.96
C LYS A 80 -3.72 -12.48 7.70
N LEU A 81 -4.84 -13.14 7.96
CA LEU A 81 -5.92 -12.59 8.79
C LEU A 81 -5.40 -12.16 10.15
N GLU A 82 -5.85 -11.00 10.60
CA GLU A 82 -5.28 -10.29 11.74
C GLU A 82 -5.33 -11.07 13.05
N LYS A 83 -6.20 -12.07 13.20
CA LYS A 83 -6.32 -12.86 14.43
C LYS A 83 -5.48 -14.13 14.41
N ASP A 84 -4.91 -14.51 13.26
CA ASP A 84 -4.18 -15.76 13.09
C ASP A 84 -2.68 -15.61 13.39
N ILE A 85 -2.39 -15.33 14.66
CA ILE A 85 -1.02 -15.04 15.16
C ILE A 85 -0.06 -16.21 14.87
N ASP A 86 -0.55 -17.45 14.94
CA ASP A 86 0.27 -18.62 14.67
C ASP A 86 0.59 -18.77 13.17
N ALA A 87 -0.34 -18.42 12.26
CA ALA A 87 -0.02 -18.35 10.83
C ALA A 87 1.02 -17.27 10.49
N TYR A 88 0.99 -16.12 11.17
CA TYR A 88 2.08 -15.12 11.04
C TYR A 88 3.43 -15.71 11.44
N LYS A 89 3.48 -16.35 12.62
CA LYS A 89 4.70 -17.01 13.12
C LYS A 89 5.20 -18.11 12.18
N GLU A 90 4.29 -18.90 11.61
CA GLU A 90 4.64 -19.93 10.63
C GLU A 90 5.24 -19.30 9.37
N LEU A 91 4.58 -18.30 8.78
CA LEU A 91 5.06 -17.60 7.60
C LEU A 91 6.43 -16.97 7.81
N ARG A 92 6.64 -16.32 8.95
CA ARG A 92 7.93 -15.76 9.36
C ARG A 92 9.07 -16.79 9.31
N ASN A 93 8.78 -18.04 9.64
CA ASN A 93 9.79 -19.12 9.60
C ASN A 93 9.97 -19.74 8.20
N ARG A 94 9.05 -19.50 7.27
CA ARG A 94 9.05 -20.10 5.92
C ARG A 94 9.55 -19.14 4.83
N VAL A 95 9.25 -17.85 4.97
CA VAL A 95 9.55 -16.81 3.99
C VAL A 95 10.87 -16.13 4.33
N ARG A 96 11.73 -15.90 3.33
CA ARG A 96 13.09 -15.35 3.53
C ARG A 96 13.16 -13.82 3.60
N VAL A 97 12.03 -13.15 3.41
CA VAL A 97 11.91 -11.69 3.56
C VAL A 97 11.04 -11.39 4.78
N PRO A 98 11.30 -10.29 5.50
CA PRO A 98 10.59 -9.92 6.71
C PRO A 98 9.07 -9.90 6.58
N ILE A 99 8.39 -10.43 7.60
CA ILE A 99 6.95 -10.30 7.79
C ILE A 99 6.68 -9.14 8.76
N LEU A 100 5.81 -8.22 8.35
CA LEU A 100 5.42 -7.04 9.09
C LEU A 100 3.95 -7.14 9.50
N TYR A 101 3.69 -6.83 10.77
CA TYR A 101 2.36 -6.92 11.35
C TYR A 101 1.85 -5.52 11.69
N HIS A 102 0.93 -5.02 10.89
CA HIS A 102 0.33 -3.70 11.02
C HIS A 102 -1.00 -3.79 11.78
N HIS A 103 -1.94 -4.61 11.30
CA HIS A 103 -3.24 -4.77 11.95
C HIS A 103 -3.16 -5.74 13.14
N THR A 104 -2.42 -5.39 14.18
CA THR A 104 -2.32 -6.20 15.42
C THR A 104 -3.58 -6.03 16.28
N PRO A 105 -4.49 -7.02 16.37
CA PRO A 105 -5.78 -6.84 17.03
C PRO A 105 -5.67 -6.70 18.56
N LEU A 106 -4.57 -7.18 19.16
CA LEU A 106 -4.26 -7.05 20.58
C LEU A 106 -3.28 -5.89 20.83
N GLY A 107 -3.15 -5.00 19.84
CA GLY A 107 -2.38 -3.77 19.93
C GLY A 107 -0.87 -4.00 20.04
N ALA A 108 -0.33 -4.99 19.34
CA ALA A 108 1.09 -5.37 19.39
C ALA A 108 1.53 -5.64 20.83
N THR A 109 0.86 -6.60 21.48
CA THR A 109 1.20 -7.07 22.84
C THR A 109 1.47 -8.56 22.81
N PHE A 110 0.42 -9.37 22.73
CA PHE A 110 0.55 -10.82 22.69
C PHE A 110 1.22 -11.29 21.39
N GLU A 111 0.98 -10.59 20.26
CA GLU A 111 1.64 -10.84 18.98
C GLU A 111 3.17 -10.73 19.11
N VAL A 112 3.62 -9.73 19.87
CA VAL A 112 5.02 -9.45 20.20
C VAL A 112 5.61 -10.55 21.06
N VAL A 113 4.92 -10.93 22.14
CA VAL A 113 5.35 -12.03 23.03
C VAL A 113 5.47 -13.34 22.25
N ARG A 114 4.58 -13.58 21.29
CA ARG A 114 4.61 -14.77 20.42
C ARG A 114 5.67 -14.69 19.32
N ARG A 115 6.32 -13.53 19.13
CA ARG A 115 7.23 -13.23 18.01
C ARG A 115 6.59 -13.60 16.66
N ALA A 116 5.35 -13.16 16.47
CA ALA A 116 4.58 -13.49 15.27
C ALA A 116 5.19 -12.90 13.99
N ALA A 117 5.88 -11.77 14.07
CA ALA A 117 6.41 -11.04 12.93
C ALA A 117 7.85 -10.56 13.19
N ASP A 118 8.55 -10.19 12.12
CA ASP A 118 9.91 -9.63 12.18
C ASP A 118 9.90 -8.14 12.53
N GLY A 119 8.79 -7.45 12.27
CA GLY A 119 8.58 -6.07 12.66
C GLY A 119 7.11 -5.75 12.82
N TYR A 120 6.85 -4.65 13.52
CA TYR A 120 5.50 -4.16 13.79
C TYR A 120 5.32 -2.78 13.18
N MET A 121 4.11 -2.48 12.71
CA MET A 121 3.76 -1.16 12.22
C MET A 121 2.68 -0.56 13.13
N MET A 122 3.00 0.56 13.76
CA MET A 122 2.03 1.33 14.53
C MET A 122 1.29 2.29 13.61
N GLY A 123 0.26 1.77 12.95
CA GLY A 123 -0.59 2.54 12.03
C GLY A 123 -1.56 3.47 12.75
N HIS A 124 -1.54 4.75 12.37
CA HIS A 124 -2.37 5.84 12.88
C HIS A 124 -2.43 5.93 14.41
N ALA A 125 -1.40 5.43 15.08
CA ALA A 125 -1.34 5.39 16.53
C ALA A 125 -1.32 6.82 17.07
N LYS A 126 -2.09 7.06 18.15
CA LYS A 126 -1.94 8.30 18.92
C LYS A 126 -0.50 8.39 19.46
N ILE A 127 0.08 9.58 19.48
CA ILE A 127 1.48 9.81 19.91
C ILE A 127 1.79 9.12 21.24
N GLY A 128 0.94 9.30 22.26
CA GLY A 128 1.13 8.66 23.58
C GLY A 128 1.09 7.13 23.53
N THR A 129 0.35 6.53 22.59
CA THR A 129 0.35 5.09 22.36
C THR A 129 1.64 4.65 21.67
N ALA A 130 2.08 5.40 20.65
CA ALA A 130 3.34 5.14 19.97
C ALA A 130 4.54 5.18 20.93
N ILE A 131 4.61 6.17 21.84
CA ILE A 131 5.66 6.27 22.87
C ILE A 131 5.67 5.03 23.78
N ARG A 132 4.51 4.60 24.29
CA ARG A 132 4.43 3.40 25.14
C ARG A 132 4.88 2.14 24.41
N LYS A 133 4.50 2.02 23.13
CA LYS A 133 4.88 0.88 22.29
C LYS A 133 6.36 0.90 21.93
N ALA A 134 6.92 2.08 21.65
CA ALA A 134 8.36 2.25 21.45
C ALA A 134 9.16 1.78 22.67
N GLY A 135 8.68 2.06 23.90
CA GLY A 135 9.29 1.53 25.12
C GLY A 135 9.27 0.00 25.17
N LEU A 136 8.09 -0.61 24.95
CA LEU A 136 7.97 -2.08 24.88
C LEU A 136 8.87 -2.71 23.82
N PHE A 137 8.90 -2.14 22.62
CA PHE A 137 9.73 -2.64 21.51
C PHE A 137 11.21 -2.44 21.81
N GLY A 138 11.59 -1.33 22.44
CA GLY A 138 12.96 -1.03 22.85
C GLY A 138 13.50 -2.03 23.86
N GLU A 139 12.69 -2.44 24.84
CA GLU A 139 13.07 -3.46 25.83
C GLU A 139 13.26 -4.86 25.21
N LEU A 140 12.56 -5.14 24.12
CA LEU A 140 12.61 -6.44 23.43
C LEU A 140 13.55 -6.46 22.22
N ASP A 141 14.22 -5.34 21.95
CA ASP A 141 15.02 -5.10 20.74
C ASP A 141 14.25 -5.44 19.44
N LEU A 142 12.97 -5.07 19.41
CA LEU A 142 12.08 -5.34 18.29
C LEU A 142 12.02 -4.14 17.35
N PRO A 143 12.34 -4.32 16.06
CA PRO A 143 12.26 -3.24 15.10
C PRO A 143 10.80 -2.94 14.77
N PHE A 144 10.47 -1.67 14.61
CA PHE A 144 9.13 -1.24 14.23
C PHE A 144 9.15 0.00 13.36
N MET A 145 7.99 0.35 12.79
CA MET A 145 7.78 1.60 12.08
C MET A 145 6.49 2.30 12.51
N LEU A 146 6.40 3.58 12.17
CA LEU A 146 5.19 4.37 12.28
C LEU A 146 4.58 4.57 10.89
N GLN A 147 3.26 4.40 10.81
CA GLN A 147 2.47 4.81 9.65
C GLN A 147 1.48 5.89 10.08
N ASN A 148 1.67 7.12 9.64
CA ASN A 148 0.72 8.21 9.89
C ASN A 148 0.56 9.01 8.60
N VAL A 149 -0.61 8.92 7.97
CA VAL A 149 -0.89 9.60 6.70
C VAL A 149 -1.07 11.11 6.92
N GLY A 150 -0.45 11.91 6.08
CA GLY A 150 -0.64 13.37 6.01
C GLY A 150 0.41 14.05 5.14
N GLY A 151 0.51 15.38 5.26
CA GLY A 151 1.53 16.16 4.57
C GLY A 151 2.84 16.24 5.35
N GLU A 152 3.62 17.30 5.09
CA GLU A 152 4.94 17.53 5.65
C GLU A 152 4.94 17.68 7.19
N ILE A 153 3.85 18.19 7.77
CA ILE A 153 3.67 18.22 9.24
C ILE A 153 3.74 16.80 9.81
N THR A 154 3.07 15.84 9.16
CA THR A 154 3.05 14.45 9.61
C THR A 154 4.39 13.77 9.35
N ARG A 155 5.05 14.05 8.23
CA ARG A 155 6.41 13.58 7.93
C ARG A 155 7.42 14.02 8.98
N THR A 156 7.43 15.30 9.36
CA THR A 156 8.36 15.82 10.36
C THR A 156 8.06 15.29 11.77
N MET A 157 6.78 15.20 12.14
CA MET A 157 6.35 14.55 13.38
C MET A 157 6.84 13.09 13.46
N THR A 158 6.65 12.31 12.40
CA THR A 158 7.10 10.91 12.36
C THR A 158 8.62 10.79 12.33
N ALA A 159 9.33 11.69 11.66
CA ALA A 159 10.79 11.75 11.67
C ALA A 159 11.36 12.01 13.08
N HIS A 160 10.80 12.98 13.82
CA HIS A 160 11.17 13.21 15.22
C HIS A 160 10.92 11.99 16.11
N MET A 161 9.76 11.34 15.95
CA MET A 161 9.45 10.12 16.70
C MET A 161 10.41 8.98 16.37
N HIS A 162 10.69 8.72 15.09
CA HIS A 162 11.65 7.70 14.67
C HIS A 162 13.06 7.98 15.21
N ALA A 163 13.51 9.23 15.21
CA ALA A 163 14.81 9.59 15.77
C ALA A 163 14.88 9.42 17.30
N ALA A 164 13.75 9.59 18.01
CA ALA A 164 13.69 9.43 19.45
C ALA A 164 13.50 7.96 19.90
N PHE A 165 12.91 7.12 19.06
CA PHE A 165 12.56 5.74 19.39
C PHE A 165 13.66 4.77 18.94
N LYS A 166 14.40 4.23 19.92
CA LYS A 166 15.61 3.40 19.72
C LYS A 166 15.48 2.31 18.63
N THR A 167 14.34 1.63 18.57
CA THR A 167 14.12 0.51 17.63
C THR A 167 13.16 0.85 16.48
N ALA A 168 12.85 2.14 16.26
CA ALA A 168 12.07 2.58 15.09
C ALA A 168 12.93 2.61 13.82
N THR A 169 13.51 1.46 13.47
CA THR A 169 14.55 1.30 12.45
C THR A 169 14.04 0.87 11.08
N TRP A 170 12.77 0.46 11.00
CA TRP A 170 12.10 0.24 9.71
C TRP A 170 11.77 1.57 9.03
N HIS A 171 11.57 1.54 7.71
CA HIS A 171 11.16 2.72 6.95
C HIS A 171 9.78 3.22 7.42
N THR A 172 9.58 4.55 7.39
CA THR A 172 8.33 5.19 7.82
C THR A 172 7.39 5.41 6.64
N HIS A 173 6.08 5.46 6.91
CA HIS A 173 5.06 5.72 5.89
C HIS A 173 4.17 6.89 6.30
N CYS A 174 4.14 7.94 5.48
CA CYS A 174 3.31 9.11 5.76
C CYS A 174 2.53 9.69 4.59
N ASP A 175 2.69 9.16 3.37
CA ASP A 175 2.00 9.62 2.16
C ASP A 175 2.18 11.10 1.81
N ALA A 176 3.16 11.78 2.40
CA ALA A 176 3.44 13.19 2.11
C ALA A 176 3.74 13.43 0.61
N GLU A 177 4.16 12.40 -0.11
CA GLU A 177 4.43 12.39 -1.54
C GLU A 177 3.17 12.33 -2.40
N THR A 178 2.04 11.89 -1.85
CA THR A 178 0.76 11.77 -2.57
C THR A 178 0.03 13.10 -2.68
N TRP A 179 0.42 14.09 -1.87
CA TRP A 179 -0.17 15.42 -1.86
C TRP A 179 0.53 16.36 -2.85
N ARG A 180 -0.25 16.86 -3.81
CA ARG A 180 0.22 17.89 -4.75
C ARG A 180 0.57 19.18 -4.04
N ASP A 181 -0.28 19.63 -3.11
CA ASP A 181 -0.17 20.87 -2.36
C ASP A 181 0.09 20.58 -0.86
N ASP A 182 0.79 21.46 -0.16
CA ASP A 182 1.00 21.36 1.30
C ASP A 182 0.74 22.72 1.96
N VAL A 183 0.54 22.72 3.27
CA VAL A 183 0.29 23.91 4.11
C VAL A 183 1.57 24.44 4.77
N VAL A 184 2.73 23.82 4.55
CA VAL A 184 4.01 24.32 5.08
C VAL A 184 4.81 25.11 4.03
N THR A 185 5.70 25.98 4.50
CA THR A 185 6.55 26.82 3.64
C THR A 185 7.68 26.07 2.94
N ARG A 186 8.05 24.87 3.41
CA ARG A 186 9.12 24.05 2.84
C ARG A 186 8.84 22.57 3.03
N ARG A 187 8.99 21.80 1.95
CA ARG A 187 8.99 20.33 1.98
C ARG A 187 10.39 19.76 2.21
N ILE A 188 10.45 18.56 2.76
CA ILE A 188 11.68 17.83 3.01
C ILE A 188 11.67 16.57 2.17
N ASP A 189 12.45 16.55 1.09
CA ASP A 189 12.67 15.33 0.33
C ASP A 189 13.72 14.44 1.05
N PRO A 190 13.61 13.11 0.94
CA PRO A 190 14.63 12.21 1.43
C PRO A 190 15.96 12.37 0.71
N ILE A 191 17.04 12.07 1.44
CA ILE A 191 18.40 12.01 0.93
C ILE A 191 18.91 10.60 1.17
N ASN A 192 19.12 9.83 0.09
CA ASN A 192 19.62 8.46 0.15
C ASN A 192 18.84 7.55 1.13
N GLY A 193 17.51 7.63 1.08
CA GLY A 193 16.58 6.84 1.89
C GLY A 193 16.33 7.38 3.29
N LEU A 194 16.91 8.53 3.64
CA LEU A 194 16.80 9.12 4.98
C LEU A 194 16.07 10.45 4.92
N ILE A 195 15.17 10.69 5.88
CA ILE A 195 14.54 12.00 6.09
C ILE A 195 15.37 12.76 7.13
N PRO A 196 15.90 13.95 6.83
CA PRO A 196 16.57 14.76 7.85
C PRO A 196 15.57 15.22 8.90
N VAL A 197 15.92 15.06 10.17
CA VAL A 197 15.10 15.52 11.28
C VAL A 197 15.29 17.03 11.45
N PRO A 198 14.21 17.84 11.44
CA PRO A 198 14.34 19.28 11.68
C PRO A 198 14.94 19.60 13.05
N GLU A 199 15.82 20.59 13.13
CA GLU A 199 16.50 20.96 14.39
C GLU A 199 15.88 22.19 15.08
N LYS A 200 14.96 22.89 14.41
CA LYS A 200 14.27 24.05 14.98
C LYS A 200 13.25 23.61 16.05
N PRO A 201 12.92 24.47 17.03
CA PRO A 201 11.93 24.15 18.06
C PRO A 201 10.59 23.63 17.52
N GLY A 202 9.97 22.70 18.25
CA GLY A 202 8.72 22.06 17.84
C GLY A 202 8.94 21.00 16.76
N LEU A 203 8.08 20.99 15.73
CA LEU A 203 8.20 20.11 14.57
C LEU A 203 9.16 20.66 13.48
N GLY A 204 9.76 21.83 13.73
CA GLY A 204 10.71 22.48 12.84
C GLY A 204 10.17 22.94 11.48
N VAL A 205 8.85 22.94 11.28
CA VAL A 205 8.16 23.47 10.08
C VAL A 205 7.35 24.72 10.41
N SER A 206 7.10 25.55 9.39
CA SER A 206 6.26 26.74 9.50
C SER A 206 5.07 26.62 8.55
N ILE A 207 3.89 27.01 9.01
CA ILE A 207 2.67 27.02 8.21
C ILE A 207 2.69 28.21 7.26
N ASP A 208 2.46 27.93 5.98
CA ASP A 208 2.10 28.93 4.98
C ASP A 208 0.61 29.28 5.15
N ARG A 209 0.35 30.46 5.74
CA ARG A 209 -1.02 30.90 6.03
C ARG A 209 -1.83 31.16 4.76
N GLU A 210 -1.20 31.65 3.70
CA GLU A 210 -1.90 31.93 2.44
C GLU A 210 -2.30 30.63 1.75
N GLN A 211 -1.39 29.66 1.68
CA GLN A 211 -1.69 28.32 1.16
C GLN A 211 -2.75 27.63 2.01
N LEU A 212 -2.68 27.72 3.34
CA LEU A 212 -3.71 27.17 4.22
C LEU A 212 -5.09 27.75 3.90
N GLU A 213 -5.22 29.08 3.81
CA GLU A 213 -6.50 29.72 3.51
C GLU A 213 -6.99 29.43 2.08
N ARG A 214 -6.08 29.28 1.11
CA ARG A 214 -6.42 28.82 -0.24
C ARG A 214 -6.95 27.39 -0.23
N LEU A 215 -6.25 26.47 0.42
CA LEU A 215 -6.59 25.05 0.47
C LEU A 215 -7.90 24.80 1.24
N LYS A 216 -8.19 25.57 2.30
CA LYS A 216 -9.50 25.54 2.98
C LYS A 216 -10.68 25.86 2.06
N LYS A 217 -10.47 26.74 1.08
CA LYS A 217 -11.50 27.17 0.12
C LYS A 217 -11.57 26.26 -1.11
N GLN A 218 -10.61 25.35 -1.28
CA GLN A 218 -10.54 24.48 -2.44
C GLN A 218 -11.68 23.46 -2.40
N LYS A 219 -12.47 23.43 -3.47
CA LYS A 219 -13.43 22.36 -3.72
C LYS A 219 -12.74 21.29 -4.54
N LEU A 220 -12.67 20.07 -4.00
CA LEU A 220 -12.16 18.92 -4.74
C LEU A 220 -13.27 18.33 -5.61
N PRO A 221 -12.97 17.95 -6.86
CA PRO A 221 -13.93 17.22 -7.67
C PRO A 221 -14.21 15.86 -7.01
N LYS A 222 -15.45 15.37 -7.12
CA LYS A 222 -15.75 13.99 -6.76
C LYS A 222 -15.27 13.08 -7.89
N GLN A 223 -14.42 12.11 -7.57
CA GLN A 223 -14.05 11.08 -8.53
C GLN A 223 -15.31 10.28 -8.92
N ALA A 224 -15.53 10.08 -10.21
CA ALA A 224 -16.63 9.25 -10.69
C ALA A 224 -16.31 7.77 -10.48
N LYS A 225 -17.37 6.93 -10.47
CA LYS A 225 -17.20 5.48 -10.61
C LYS A 225 -16.64 5.18 -12.01
N TRP A 226 -15.82 4.13 -12.11
CA TRP A 226 -15.28 3.67 -13.38
C TRP A 226 -15.49 2.17 -13.55
N ILE A 227 -15.42 1.69 -14.79
CA ILE A 227 -15.47 0.27 -15.10
C ILE A 227 -14.06 -0.30 -15.08
N ILE A 228 -13.86 -1.38 -14.33
CA ILE A 228 -12.70 -2.26 -14.42
C ILE A 228 -12.98 -3.26 -15.53
N LYS A 229 -12.16 -3.27 -16.58
CA LYS A 229 -12.21 -4.26 -17.66
C LYS A 229 -10.97 -5.14 -17.58
N THR A 230 -11.13 -6.36 -17.07
CA THR A 230 -10.03 -7.33 -16.95
C THR A 230 -10.13 -8.37 -18.05
N THR A 231 -9.05 -8.58 -18.80
CA THR A 231 -8.93 -9.65 -19.79
C THR A 231 -8.02 -10.74 -19.25
N TYR A 232 -8.53 -11.96 -19.15
CA TYR A 232 -7.75 -13.14 -18.74
C TYR A 232 -7.03 -13.76 -19.94
N LYS A 233 -5.98 -14.56 -19.68
CA LYS A 233 -5.19 -15.27 -20.71
C LYS A 233 -6.02 -16.10 -21.70
N ASN A 234 -7.15 -16.65 -21.27
CA ASN A 234 -8.04 -17.41 -22.15
C ASN A 234 -8.94 -16.53 -23.05
N GLY A 235 -8.82 -15.21 -22.97
CA GLY A 235 -9.62 -14.22 -23.71
C GLY A 235 -10.96 -13.86 -23.06
N THR A 236 -11.30 -14.46 -21.92
CA THR A 236 -12.49 -14.07 -21.15
C THR A 236 -12.30 -12.66 -20.62
N ARG A 237 -13.34 -11.83 -20.73
CA ARG A 237 -13.35 -10.47 -20.19
C ARG A 237 -14.30 -10.37 -19.02
N MET A 238 -13.84 -9.73 -17.95
CA MET A 238 -14.64 -9.40 -16.78
C MET A 238 -14.80 -7.90 -16.70
N TYR A 239 -16.04 -7.46 -16.45
CA TYR A 239 -16.37 -6.06 -16.23
C TYR A 239 -16.98 -5.90 -14.85
N ASN A 240 -16.49 -4.92 -14.09
CA ASN A 240 -17.01 -4.58 -12.77
C ASN A 240 -16.92 -3.07 -12.51
N ILE A 241 -17.67 -2.57 -11.54
CA ILE A 241 -17.62 -1.16 -11.15
C ILE A 241 -16.70 -0.98 -9.94
N ALA A 242 -15.72 -0.11 -10.11
CA ALA A 242 -14.98 0.46 -9.00
C ALA A 242 -15.71 1.71 -8.47
N ASN A 243 -15.92 1.75 -7.17
CA ASN A 243 -16.54 2.88 -6.49
C ASN A 243 -15.48 3.58 -5.62
N PRO A 244 -15.12 4.85 -5.90
CA PRO A 244 -14.17 5.61 -5.07
C PRO A 244 -14.57 5.66 -3.58
N ASP A 245 -15.88 5.67 -3.29
CA ASP A 245 -16.41 5.67 -1.92
C ASP A 245 -16.19 4.30 -1.22
N GLU A 246 -15.73 3.28 -1.95
CA GLU A 246 -15.39 1.94 -1.45
C GLU A 246 -13.99 1.52 -1.94
N SER A 247 -13.01 2.41 -1.78
CA SER A 247 -11.64 2.23 -2.30
C SER A 247 -10.97 0.89 -1.92
N ILE A 248 -11.29 0.34 -0.74
CA ILE A 248 -10.77 -0.95 -0.26
C ILE A 248 -11.11 -2.11 -1.21
N PHE A 249 -12.15 -1.99 -2.05
CA PHE A 249 -12.51 -2.99 -3.04
C PHE A 249 -11.37 -3.31 -4.03
N MET A 250 -10.51 -2.34 -4.33
CA MET A 250 -9.37 -2.54 -5.24
C MET A 250 -8.30 -3.48 -4.66
N VAL A 251 -8.27 -3.65 -3.34
CA VAL A 251 -7.29 -4.46 -2.60
C VAL A 251 -7.95 -5.71 -2.01
N ARG A 252 -9.19 -5.58 -1.54
CA ARG A 252 -10.00 -6.61 -0.87
C ARG A 252 -11.32 -6.89 -1.59
N PRO A 253 -11.30 -7.31 -2.87
CA PRO A 253 -12.54 -7.64 -3.59
C PRO A 253 -13.23 -8.90 -3.02
N ASP A 254 -12.49 -9.74 -2.29
CA ASP A 254 -12.96 -10.89 -1.53
C ASP A 254 -14.10 -10.55 -0.55
N ARG A 255 -14.15 -9.32 -0.03
CA ARG A 255 -15.23 -8.86 0.86
C ARG A 255 -16.61 -8.93 0.21
N ARG A 256 -16.67 -8.84 -1.13
CA ARG A 256 -17.91 -8.96 -1.89
C ARG A 256 -18.20 -10.39 -2.35
N LYS A 257 -17.28 -11.34 -2.14
CA LYS A 257 -17.38 -12.77 -2.51
C LYS A 257 -17.89 -12.99 -3.96
N LEU A 258 -17.39 -12.18 -4.89
CA LEU A 258 -17.90 -12.13 -6.26
C LEU A 258 -17.42 -13.31 -7.11
N LEU A 259 -16.10 -13.49 -7.15
CA LEU A 259 -15.39 -14.47 -7.97
C LEU A 259 -14.10 -14.87 -7.24
N PRO A 260 -13.53 -16.05 -7.54
CA PRO A 260 -12.19 -16.37 -7.09
C PRO A 260 -11.17 -15.46 -7.79
N PHE A 261 -10.32 -14.81 -7.00
CA PHE A 261 -9.27 -13.91 -7.48
C PHE A 261 -7.90 -14.49 -7.14
N SER A 262 -6.88 -14.09 -7.90
CA SER A 262 -5.48 -14.46 -7.66
C SER A 262 -4.58 -13.30 -8.06
N TYR A 263 -3.55 -13.02 -7.25
CA TYR A 263 -2.50 -12.05 -7.55
C TYR A 263 -1.54 -12.56 -8.64
N ASP A 264 -1.55 -13.86 -8.93
CA ASP A 264 -0.77 -14.51 -9.99
C ASP A 264 -1.64 -14.89 -11.20
N ALA A 265 -2.88 -14.40 -11.27
CA ALA A 265 -3.71 -14.65 -12.43
C ALA A 265 -3.06 -14.01 -13.68
N PRO A 266 -2.93 -14.74 -14.81
CA PRO A 266 -2.41 -14.16 -16.04
C PRO A 266 -3.52 -13.31 -16.68
N LEU A 267 -3.51 -12.01 -16.38
CA LEU A 267 -4.53 -11.04 -16.78
C LEU A 267 -3.93 -9.67 -17.05
N SER A 268 -4.72 -8.81 -17.69
CA SER A 268 -4.45 -7.39 -17.85
C SER A 268 -5.74 -6.59 -17.66
N SER A 269 -5.67 -5.45 -16.99
CA SER A 269 -6.85 -4.60 -16.76
C SER A 269 -6.73 -3.25 -17.45
N GLU A 270 -7.86 -2.78 -17.97
CA GLU A 270 -8.09 -1.43 -18.45
C GLU A 270 -9.08 -0.74 -17.52
N TRP A 271 -8.83 0.54 -17.23
CA TRP A 271 -9.70 1.38 -16.41
C TRP A 271 -10.51 2.29 -17.33
N TRP A 272 -11.82 2.07 -17.39
CA TRP A 272 -12.72 2.77 -18.30
C TRP A 272 -13.55 3.78 -17.53
N ASP A 273 -13.09 5.02 -17.56
CA ASP A 273 -13.83 6.19 -17.04
C ASP A 273 -15.06 6.48 -17.92
N ASP A 274 -16.02 7.23 -17.37
CA ASP A 274 -17.18 7.71 -18.14
C ASP A 274 -16.73 8.66 -19.24
N ASP A 275 -16.65 8.10 -20.46
CA ASP A 275 -16.27 8.80 -21.69
C ASP A 275 -17.48 9.38 -22.44
N GLY A 276 -18.69 9.31 -21.86
CA GLY A 276 -19.93 9.76 -22.48
C GLY A 276 -20.40 8.88 -23.65
N SER A 277 -19.77 7.73 -23.91
CA SER A 277 -20.17 6.82 -24.99
C SER A 277 -21.44 6.03 -24.66
N MET A 278 -22.15 5.60 -25.69
CA MET A 278 -23.29 4.68 -25.54
C MET A 278 -22.83 3.35 -24.94
N LYS A 279 -21.66 2.85 -25.36
CA LYS A 279 -21.07 1.61 -24.87
C LYS A 279 -20.80 1.66 -23.36
N TYR A 280 -20.24 2.77 -22.86
CA TYR A 280 -20.01 2.95 -21.43
C TYR A 280 -21.33 2.88 -20.67
N ARG A 281 -22.34 3.66 -21.09
CA ARG A 281 -23.66 3.69 -20.43
C ARG A 281 -24.34 2.32 -20.41
N GLU A 282 -24.30 1.59 -21.52
CA GLU A 282 -24.89 0.26 -21.64
C GLU A 282 -24.18 -0.75 -20.72
N MET A 283 -22.84 -0.78 -20.76
CA MET A 283 -22.06 -1.67 -19.90
C MET A 283 -22.22 -1.31 -18.42
N PHE A 284 -22.17 -0.03 -18.07
CA PHE A 284 -22.35 0.45 -16.70
C PHE A 284 -23.74 0.06 -16.16
N ALA A 285 -24.80 0.26 -16.95
CA ALA A 285 -26.16 -0.15 -16.58
C ALA A 285 -26.28 -1.66 -16.43
N ARG A 286 -25.63 -2.43 -17.32
CA ARG A 286 -25.60 -3.90 -17.26
C ARG A 286 -24.92 -4.39 -15.98
N ILE A 287 -23.74 -3.88 -15.64
CA ILE A 287 -23.03 -4.23 -14.40
C ILE A 287 -23.86 -3.82 -13.18
N THR A 288 -24.45 -2.63 -13.19
CA THR A 288 -25.31 -2.16 -12.08
C THR A 288 -26.49 -3.10 -11.83
N LYS A 289 -27.07 -3.67 -12.90
CA LYS A 289 -28.21 -4.60 -12.80
C LYS A 289 -27.82 -6.04 -12.44
N GLN A 290 -26.71 -6.53 -12.99
CA GLN A 290 -26.34 -7.95 -12.95
C GLN A 290 -25.21 -8.26 -11.96
N GLY A 291 -24.55 -7.24 -11.42
CA GLY A 291 -23.25 -7.41 -10.75
C GLY A 291 -22.14 -7.63 -11.79
N VAL A 292 -21.13 -8.40 -11.42
CA VAL A 292 -19.97 -8.68 -12.29
C VAL A 292 -20.43 -9.32 -13.60
N VAL A 293 -19.96 -8.80 -14.72
CA VAL A 293 -20.28 -9.32 -16.06
C VAL A 293 -19.08 -10.09 -16.61
N LEU A 294 -19.30 -11.32 -17.04
CA LEU A 294 -18.31 -12.14 -17.76
C LEU A 294 -18.69 -12.29 -19.23
N VAL A 295 -17.74 -12.06 -20.12
CA VAL A 295 -17.91 -12.13 -21.57
C VAL A 295 -16.91 -13.12 -22.15
N LYS A 296 -17.42 -14.07 -22.95
CA LYS A 296 -16.58 -15.08 -23.62
C LYS A 296 -15.64 -14.43 -24.66
N PRO A 297 -14.51 -15.07 -24.98
CA PRO A 297 -13.67 -14.67 -26.10
C PRO A 297 -14.49 -14.57 -27.39
N GLY A 298 -14.29 -13.51 -28.18
CA GLY A 298 -14.96 -13.33 -29.48
C GLY A 298 -16.42 -12.86 -29.43
N ALA A 299 -17.05 -12.77 -28.25
CA ALA A 299 -18.36 -12.13 -28.13
C ALA A 299 -18.24 -10.60 -28.32
N LYS A 300 -19.24 -9.96 -28.94
CA LYS A 300 -19.31 -8.50 -28.98
C LYS A 300 -19.65 -7.94 -27.59
N ASP A 301 -19.01 -6.83 -27.24
CA ASP A 301 -19.25 -6.08 -26.00
C ASP A 301 -20.57 -5.34 -26.03
#